data_AF-A0A245ZRA1-F1
#
_entry.id   AF-A0A245ZRA1-F1
#
_cell.length_a   1.000
_cell.length_b   1.000
_cell.length_c   1.000
_cell.angle_alpha   90.00
_cell.angle_beta   90.00
_cell.angle_gamma   90.00
#
_symmetry.space_group_name_H-M   'P 1'
#
loop_
_entity.id
_entity.type
_entity.pdbx_description
1 polymer ?
#
loop_
_entity_poly.entity_id
_entity_poly.type
_entity_poly.pdbx_seq_one_letter_code
_entity_poly.pdbx_strand_id
1 'polypeptide(L)'
;MAEEGGEGMGGGQVAAEELRLLIERAERLEEEKKGIGDDIKDVFAEAKSRGYDPKQIKRIMSIRKKRREEYQEEEATLEVYMQALGML
;
A
#
# COMPACT_ATOMS: atom_id res chain seq x y z
N MET A 1 -23.12 -11.68 57.05
CA MET A 1 -23.07 -12.26 55.68
C MET A 1 -22.77 -11.09 54.77
N ALA A 2 -21.50 -10.74 54.53
CA ALA A 2 -20.48 -11.44 53.75
C ALA A 2 -20.87 -11.52 52.26
N GLU A 3 -20.20 -10.67 51.48
CA GLU A 3 -19.77 -10.71 50.04
C GLU A 3 -20.84 -11.13 49.00
N GLU A 4 -20.92 -10.58 47.78
CA GLU A 4 -19.87 -10.37 46.79
C GLU A 4 -20.25 -9.21 45.84
N GLY A 5 -19.36 -8.25 45.68
CA GLY A 5 -19.46 -7.16 44.71
C GLY A 5 -18.06 -6.85 44.21
N GLY A 6 -17.47 -7.78 43.46
CA GLY A 6 -16.04 -7.77 43.21
C GLY A 6 -15.59 -8.51 41.95
N GLU A 7 -16.31 -8.41 40.84
CA GLU A 7 -15.79 -8.86 39.53
C GLU A 7 -16.16 -7.82 38.45
N GLY A 8 -15.19 -7.00 38.03
CA GLY A 8 -15.43 -6.06 36.93
C GLY A 8 -14.34 -5.02 36.65
N MET A 9 -13.32 -4.87 37.50
CA MET A 9 -12.30 -3.81 37.33
C MET A 9 -11.03 -4.22 36.58
N GLY A 10 -10.78 -5.52 36.36
CA GLY A 10 -9.55 -5.99 35.70
C GLY A 10 -9.60 -6.06 34.16
N GLY A 11 -10.72 -6.52 33.60
CA GLY A 11 -10.84 -6.77 32.15
C GLY A 11 -10.81 -5.50 31.29
N GLY A 12 -11.43 -4.41 31.77
CA GLY A 12 -11.44 -3.14 31.04
C GLY A 12 -10.09 -2.43 31.00
N GLN A 13 -9.27 -2.59 32.04
CA GLN A 13 -7.91 -2.03 32.07
C GLN A 13 -6.97 -2.79 31.12
N VAL A 14 -7.01 -4.12 31.15
CA VAL A 14 -6.22 -4.97 30.23
C VAL A 14 -6.60 -4.70 28.77
N ALA A 15 -7.89 -4.59 28.45
CA ALA A 15 -8.34 -4.26 27.10
C ALA A 15 -7.90 -2.86 26.63
N ALA A 16 -7.83 -1.88 27.54
CA ALA A 16 -7.35 -0.54 27.23
C ALA A 16 -5.83 -0.50 27.00
N GLU A 17 -5.04 -1.29 27.73
CA GLU A 17 -3.60 -1.43 27.52
C GLU A 17 -3.28 -2.11 26.19
N GLU A 18 -3.98 -3.19 25.84
CA GLU A 18 -3.83 -3.86 24.55
C GLU A 18 -4.15 -2.91 23.38
N LEU A 19 -5.25 -2.17 23.48
CA LEU A 19 -5.63 -1.19 22.45
C LEU A 19 -4.57 -0.09 22.28
N ARG A 20 -3.99 0.42 23.37
CA ARG A 20 -2.90 1.41 23.31
C ARG A 20 -1.69 0.89 22.56
N LEU A 21 -1.25 -0.34 22.88
CA LEU A 21 -0.11 -0.95 22.20
C LEU A 21 -0.35 -1.16 20.69
N LEU A 22 -1.57 -1.52 20.30
CA LEU A 22 -1.95 -1.63 18.88
C LEU A 22 -1.91 -0.28 18.17
N ILE A 23 -2.42 0.79 18.81
CA ILE A 23 -2.41 2.15 18.26
C ILE A 23 -0.98 2.65 18.11
N GLU A 24 -0.15 2.56 19.15
CA GLU A 24 1.25 3.02 19.10
C GLU A 24 2.05 2.30 18.01
N ARG A 25 1.80 0.99 17.81
CA ARG A 25 2.41 0.24 16.71
C ARG A 25 1.92 0.73 15.34
N ALA A 26 0.62 1.00 15.20
CA ALA A 26 0.05 1.50 13.95
C ALA A 26 0.57 2.91 13.60
N GLU A 27 0.66 3.81 14.57
CA GLU A 27 1.18 5.17 14.39
C GLU A 27 2.64 5.16 13.92
N ARG A 28 3.49 4.34 14.55
CA ARG A 28 4.88 4.15 14.11
C ARG A 28 4.96 3.67 12.66
N LEU A 29 4.13 2.68 12.29
CA LEU A 29 4.11 2.16 10.91
C LEU A 29 3.61 3.21 9.91
N GLU A 30 2.67 4.09 10.29
CA GLU A 30 2.23 5.19 9.43
C GLU A 30 3.33 6.26 9.25
N GLU A 31 4.11 6.55 10.29
CA GLU A 31 5.29 7.42 10.18
C GLU A 31 6.36 6.83 9.25
N GLU A 32 6.69 5.55 9.41
CA GLU A 32 7.63 4.84 8.52
C GLU A 32 7.14 4.84 7.07
N LYS A 33 5.86 4.53 6.86
CA LYS A 33 5.22 4.55 5.53
C LYS A 33 5.23 5.93 4.91
N LYS A 34 5.07 7.00 5.71
CA LYS A 34 5.21 8.37 5.23
C LYS A 34 6.63 8.65 4.76
N GLY A 35 7.64 8.30 5.55
CA GLY A 35 9.06 8.43 5.18
C GLY A 35 9.39 7.71 3.87
N ILE A 36 9.01 6.45 3.76
CA ILE A 36 9.16 5.67 2.52
C ILE A 36 8.43 6.33 1.34
N GLY A 37 7.23 6.86 1.60
CA GLY A 37 6.45 7.57 0.59
C GLY A 37 7.13 8.83 0.08
N ASP A 38 7.82 9.56 0.95
CA ASP A 38 8.59 10.76 0.58
C ASP A 38 9.87 10.38 -0.18
N ASP A 39 10.60 9.34 0.24
CA ASP A 39 11.76 8.81 -0.50
C ASP A 39 11.38 8.39 -1.93
N ILE A 40 10.23 7.72 -2.09
CA ILE A 40 9.72 7.34 -3.42
C ILE A 40 9.40 8.57 -4.29
N LYS A 41 8.89 9.66 -3.70
CA LYS A 41 8.64 10.90 -4.44
C LYS A 41 9.94 11.52 -4.92
N ASP A 42 10.98 11.51 -4.09
CA ASP A 42 12.30 12.04 -4.43
C ASP A 42 12.93 11.25 -5.59
N VAL A 43 12.81 9.93 -5.58
CA VAL A 43 13.24 9.08 -6.71
C VAL A 43 12.50 9.46 -8.01
N PHE A 44 11.19 9.69 -7.96
CA PHE A 44 10.44 10.12 -9.14
C PHE A 44 10.80 11.55 -9.57
N ALA A 45 11.09 12.44 -8.64
CA ALA A 45 11.55 13.80 -8.94
C ALA A 45 12.92 13.78 -9.63
N GLU A 46 13.84 12.94 -9.15
CA GLU A 46 15.14 12.70 -9.78
C GLU A 46 14.99 12.08 -11.17
N ALA A 47 14.12 11.08 -11.34
CA ALA A 47 13.87 10.50 -12.65
C ALA A 47 13.37 11.57 -13.64
N LYS A 48 12.49 12.46 -13.18
CA LYS A 48 11.98 13.58 -13.98
C LYS A 48 13.07 14.59 -14.33
N SER A 49 13.96 14.94 -13.41
CA SER A 49 15.07 15.87 -13.70
C SER A 49 16.07 15.28 -14.69
N ARG A 50 16.19 13.95 -14.73
CA ARG A 50 16.98 13.19 -15.72
C ARG A 50 16.26 12.99 -17.06
N GLY A 51 15.01 13.46 -17.22
CA GLY A 51 14.25 13.40 -18.47
C GLY A 51 13.35 12.18 -18.64
N TYR A 52 13.17 11.34 -17.62
CA TYR A 52 12.22 10.23 -17.66
C TYR A 52 10.80 10.68 -17.29
N ASP A 53 9.76 10.02 -17.83
CA ASP A 53 8.37 10.24 -17.43
C ASP A 53 8.00 9.36 -16.21
N PRO A 54 7.72 9.94 -15.03
CA PRO A 54 7.32 9.18 -13.85
C PRO A 54 6.05 8.35 -14.05
N LYS A 55 5.14 8.74 -14.95
CA LYS A 55 3.93 7.96 -15.26
C LYS A 55 4.28 6.64 -15.93
N GLN A 56 5.21 6.66 -16.89
CA GLN A 56 5.68 5.45 -17.57
C GLN A 56 6.47 4.56 -16.61
N ILE A 57 7.30 5.12 -15.74
CA ILE A 57 8.01 4.34 -14.70
C ILE A 57 7.01 3.61 -13.80
N LYS A 58 5.95 4.28 -13.33
CA LYS A 58 4.90 3.65 -12.53
C LYS A 58 4.19 2.52 -13.29
N ARG A 59 3.90 2.71 -14.58
CA ARG A 59 3.34 1.67 -15.43
C ARG A 59 4.27 0.46 -15.52
N ILE A 60 5.56 0.68 -15.74
CA ILE A 60 6.59 -0.37 -15.78
C ILE A 60 6.67 -1.10 -14.43
N MET A 61 6.64 -0.39 -13.30
CA MET A 61 6.61 -1.02 -11.97
C MET A 61 5.41 -1.94 -11.78
N SER A 62 4.23 -1.54 -12.26
CA SER A 62 3.02 -2.37 -12.21
C SER A 62 3.13 -3.59 -13.13
N ILE A 63 3.70 -3.44 -14.33
CA ILE A 63 3.95 -4.56 -15.25
C ILE A 63 4.91 -5.57 -14.61
N ARG A 64 5.98 -5.09 -13.97
CA ARG A 64 7.00 -5.93 -13.31
C ARG A 64 6.47 -6.76 -12.13
N LYS A 65 5.27 -6.45 -11.62
CA LYS A 65 4.61 -7.24 -10.56
C LYS A 65 3.83 -8.43 -11.09
N LYS A 66 3.56 -8.49 -12.41
CA LYS A 66 2.81 -9.58 -13.05
C LYS A 66 3.77 -10.68 -13.53
N ARG A 67 3.26 -11.90 -13.72
CA ARG A 67 4.02 -12.92 -14.48
C ARG A 67 4.06 -12.52 -15.95
N ARG A 68 5.11 -12.97 -16.62
CA ARG A 68 5.37 -12.61 -18.02
C ARG A 68 4.23 -13.07 -18.93
N GLU A 69 3.73 -14.28 -18.71
CA GLU A 69 2.65 -14.86 -19.52
C GLU A 69 1.36 -14.04 -19.36
N GLU A 70 0.99 -13.71 -18.12
CA GLU A 70 -0.20 -12.91 -17.83
C GLU A 70 -0.15 -11.53 -18.49
N TYR A 71 1.01 -10.86 -18.46
CA TYR A 71 1.17 -9.57 -19.14
C TYR A 71 1.07 -9.71 -20.67
N GLN A 72 1.63 -10.76 -21.26
CA GLN A 72 1.59 -10.98 -22.71
C GLN A 72 0.16 -11.26 -23.20
N GLU A 73 -0.62 -12.06 -22.46
CA GLU A 73 -2.03 -12.33 -22.78
C GLU A 73 -2.89 -11.06 -22.70
N GLU A 74 -2.69 -10.25 -21.66
CA GLU A 74 -3.38 -8.98 -21.50
C GLU A 74 -3.06 -7.99 -22.64
N GLU A 75 -1.79 -7.84 -23.00
CA GLU A 75 -1.36 -6.91 -24.06
C GLU A 75 -1.84 -7.39 -25.44
N ALA A 76 -1.79 -8.68 -25.73
CA ALA A 76 -2.33 -9.24 -26.97
C ALA A 76 -3.84 -8.97 -27.09
N THR A 77 -4.58 -9.14 -25.99
CA THR A 77 -6.02 -8.84 -25.95
C THR A 77 -6.28 -7.35 -26.15
N LEU A 78 -5.50 -6.49 -25.49
CA LEU A 78 -5.60 -5.03 -25.63
C LEU A 78 -5.33 -4.59 -27.07
N GLU A 79 -4.29 -5.14 -27.71
CA GLU A 79 -3.94 -4.84 -29.09
C GLU A 79 -5.09 -5.17 -30.06
N VAL A 80 -5.72 -6.34 -29.90
CA VAL A 80 -6.91 -6.72 -30.70
C VAL A 80 -8.04 -5.69 -30.54
N TYR A 81 -8.32 -5.24 -29.33
CA TYR A 81 -9.35 -4.23 -29.09
C TYR A 81 -8.96 -2.86 -29.67
N MET A 82 -7.71 -2.45 -29.56
CA MET A 82 -7.24 -1.19 -30.13
C MET A 82 -7.31 -1.19 -31.67
N GLN A 83 -6.95 -2.30 -32.31
CA GLN A 83 -7.10 -2.47 -33.76
C GLN A 83 -8.57 -2.40 -34.17
N ALA A 84 -9.47 -3.09 -33.45
CA ALA A 84 -10.90 -3.05 -33.74
C ALA A 84 -11.51 -1.65 -33.60
N LEU A 85 -10.93 -0.80 -32.74
CA LEU A 85 -11.33 0.59 -32.54
C LEU A 85 -10.60 1.59 -33.45
N GLY A 86 -9.67 1.14 -34.31
CA GLY A 86 -8.88 2.01 -35.18
C GLY A 86 -7.90 2.93 -34.41
N MET A 87 -7.44 2.48 -33.24
CA MET A 87 -6.52 3.21 -32.36
C MET A 87 -5.04 2.81 -32.55
N LEU A 88 -4.77 1.91 -33.50
CA LEU A 88 -3.46 1.47 -33.99
C LEU A 88 -3.41 1.64 -35.51
#